data_AF-A0A9X2NPJ3-F1
#
_entry.id   AF-A0A9X2NPJ3-F1
#
_cell.length_a   1.000
_cell.length_b   1.000
_cell.length_c   1.000
_cell.angle_alpha   90.00
_cell.angle_beta   90.00
_cell.angle_gamma   90.00
#
_symmetry.space_group_name_H-M   'P 1'
#
loop_
_entity.id
_entity.type
_entity.pdbx_description
1 polymer ?
#
loop_
_entity_poly.entity_id
_entity_poly.type
_entity_poly.pdbx_seq_one_letter_code
_entity_poly.pdbx_strand_id
1 'polypeptide(L)'
;MSLRHTPLVPSDQLAASRSYRQLARRGADEDFRRELSGLVPGRSLIALSRTIAAEGAVSLTGLTPPADFDRFRRVYDGEMRAMGSRGPLHSYLNITSSTPLMRSPGLWETIAHPLYVVLVAYALGGPVKIIDLRSKDTQPLDVVARDNTLHLDNSPFIDEYKVVATWTLGTAEGPSGQGLTYLPGTNKLFRNCFVESDGSVWSDEDACIFPTGARVDEVLEVQAAILGEAEPAVVHLAGLDMPCSTIFAASRVVHHRYRTAAGSPRSSLMATFHRVDDGAELLNSTESPFSPLHRFLLTGGSREAFMAAVAAEKDHLTAAMDRLIEQPELVVDARRHLLTGPARDDWYARQHRGVTLNGLRSSRMAQYPDRVGATHDWLVQRLLHDLQGPLNMPFFSDLRETRRRRARIWIREMSSDNVSKVVRTADVYSSRAAGASDRPATGTVVADLHTSILELGYMLSKAPLSGATPSGIGDEFPGSADEVVIGSLSPFVGDLEITVSWLDGTDPDSVLTATAFALLAAALGAGWFALGDAGWRLAARLRRQYLALVADSPAVEHA
;
A
#
# COMPACT_ATOMS: atom_id res chain seq x y z
N MET A 1 23.30 -10.55 -14.82
CA MET A 1 22.83 -9.14 -14.83
C MET A 1 22.14 -8.88 -13.51
N SER A 2 22.35 -7.73 -12.87
CA SER A 2 21.57 -7.35 -11.68
C SER A 2 20.09 -7.36 -12.06
N LEU A 3 19.30 -8.18 -11.37
CA LEU A 3 17.85 -8.39 -11.59
C LEU A 3 16.99 -7.12 -11.40
N ARG A 4 17.58 -5.95 -11.10
CA ARG A 4 16.90 -4.90 -10.33
C ARG A 4 16.63 -3.60 -11.06
N HIS A 5 16.85 -3.54 -12.37
CA HIS A 5 16.71 -2.28 -13.10
C HIS A 5 15.75 -2.42 -14.27
N THR A 6 14.62 -1.72 -14.14
CA THR A 6 13.69 -1.55 -15.24
C THR A 6 13.39 -0.08 -15.46
N PRO A 7 13.76 0.48 -16.63
CA PRO A 7 13.46 1.86 -16.93
C PRO A 7 11.98 2.09 -17.22
N LEU A 8 11.55 3.33 -17.02
CA LEU A 8 10.27 3.80 -17.49
C LEU A 8 10.38 4.19 -18.96
N VAL A 9 9.53 3.61 -19.79
CA VAL A 9 9.57 3.76 -21.25
C VAL A 9 8.19 4.09 -21.81
N PRO A 10 8.09 4.77 -22.96
CA PRO A 10 6.83 4.93 -23.68
C PRO A 10 6.26 3.59 -24.17
N SER A 11 4.96 3.55 -24.46
CA SER A 11 4.25 2.28 -24.76
C SER A 11 4.76 1.52 -25.99
N ASP A 12 5.35 2.22 -26.95
CA ASP A 12 5.92 1.65 -28.18
C ASP A 12 7.28 0.96 -27.95
N GLN A 13 7.89 1.14 -26.78
CA GLN A 13 9.14 0.50 -26.36
C GLN A 13 8.94 -0.69 -25.42
N LEU A 14 7.69 -1.05 -25.10
CA LEU A 14 7.38 -2.19 -24.24
C LEU A 14 7.64 -3.52 -24.93
N ALA A 15 8.39 -4.41 -24.26
CA ALA A 15 8.70 -5.74 -24.77
C ALA A 15 7.44 -6.60 -25.00
N ALA A 16 6.42 -6.42 -24.16
CA ALA A 16 5.17 -7.18 -24.19
C ALA A 16 3.95 -6.27 -24.06
N SER A 17 3.80 -5.26 -24.93
CA SER A 17 2.71 -4.27 -24.87
C SER A 17 1.29 -4.87 -24.80
N ARG A 18 1.08 -6.06 -25.37
CA ARG A 18 -0.21 -6.78 -25.33
C ARG A 18 -0.57 -7.34 -23.94
N SER A 19 0.40 -7.51 -23.05
CA SER A 19 0.16 -7.95 -21.67
C SER A 19 -0.42 -6.83 -20.80
N TYR A 20 -0.35 -5.57 -21.24
CA TYR A 20 -0.87 -4.39 -20.54
C TYR A 20 -2.33 -4.17 -20.94
N ARG A 21 -3.27 -4.49 -20.04
CA ARG A 21 -4.72 -4.42 -20.35
C ARG A 21 -5.18 -3.00 -20.68
N GLN A 22 -4.52 -1.99 -20.13
CA GLN A 22 -4.75 -0.58 -20.41
C GLN A 22 -4.36 -0.17 -21.85
N LEU A 23 -3.51 -0.95 -22.52
CA LEU A 23 -3.18 -0.73 -23.94
C LEU A 23 -4.09 -1.53 -24.87
N ALA A 24 -4.56 -2.70 -24.43
CA ALA A 24 -5.35 -3.62 -25.26
C ALA A 24 -6.82 -3.18 -25.50
N ARG A 25 -7.38 -2.26 -24.69
CA ARG A 25 -8.83 -1.99 -24.64
C ARG A 25 -9.28 -0.62 -25.17
N ARG A 26 -8.42 0.15 -25.84
CA ARG A 26 -8.67 1.55 -26.21
C ARG A 26 -10.06 1.85 -26.79
N GLY A 27 -10.56 1.02 -27.72
CA GLY A 27 -11.88 1.23 -28.34
C GLY A 27 -13.05 1.09 -27.35
N ALA A 28 -13.06 0.05 -26.53
CA ALA A 28 -14.10 -0.15 -25.51
C ALA A 28 -14.10 0.97 -24.46
N ASP A 29 -12.91 1.49 -24.15
CA ASP A 29 -12.72 2.58 -23.19
C ASP A 29 -13.31 3.89 -23.70
N GLU A 30 -13.13 4.20 -24.99
CA GLU A 30 -13.71 5.37 -25.64
C GLU A 30 -15.24 5.30 -25.68
N ASP A 31 -15.80 4.13 -25.97
CA ASP A 31 -17.25 3.90 -25.97
C ASP A 31 -17.85 4.14 -24.58
N PHE A 32 -17.20 3.65 -23.53
CA PHE A 32 -17.60 3.90 -22.14
C PHE A 32 -17.53 5.38 -21.77
N ARG A 33 -16.44 6.07 -22.12
CA ARG A 33 -16.29 7.51 -21.84
C ARG A 33 -17.38 8.36 -22.49
N ARG A 34 -17.80 8.01 -23.72
CA ARG A 34 -18.89 8.72 -24.41
C ARG A 34 -20.23 8.53 -23.69
N GLU A 35 -20.53 7.30 -23.28
CA GLU A 35 -21.76 7.00 -22.53
C GLU A 35 -21.78 7.72 -21.17
N LEU A 36 -20.68 7.66 -20.41
CA LEU A 36 -20.55 8.34 -19.12
C LEU A 36 -20.68 9.86 -19.23
N SER A 37 -20.12 10.46 -20.29
CA SER A 37 -20.27 11.89 -20.57
C SER A 37 -21.71 12.29 -20.89
N GLY A 38 -22.55 11.36 -21.35
CA GLY A 38 -23.97 11.60 -21.58
C GLY A 38 -24.79 11.69 -20.28
N LEU A 39 -24.31 11.08 -19.19
CA LEU A 39 -24.99 11.10 -17.89
C LEU A 39 -24.57 12.28 -17.01
N VAL A 40 -23.33 12.74 -17.15
CA VAL A 40 -22.76 13.77 -16.28
C VAL A 40 -22.60 15.07 -17.07
N PRO A 41 -23.37 16.12 -16.73
CA PRO A 41 -23.29 17.38 -17.47
C PRO A 41 -21.94 18.06 -17.27
N GLY A 42 -21.40 18.68 -18.32
CA GLY A 42 -20.53 19.85 -18.19
C GLY A 42 -19.13 19.76 -18.81
N ARG A 43 -18.64 20.96 -19.19
CA ARG A 43 -17.25 21.18 -19.65
C ARG A 43 -16.22 20.93 -18.53
N SER A 44 -16.61 21.06 -17.26
CA SER A 44 -15.71 20.91 -16.12
C SER A 44 -15.23 19.47 -15.92
N LEU A 45 -16.07 18.45 -16.20
CA LEU A 45 -15.67 17.05 -16.13
C LEU A 45 -14.58 16.76 -17.17
N ILE A 46 -14.79 17.26 -18.40
CA ILE A 46 -13.80 17.15 -19.47
C ILE A 46 -12.50 17.87 -19.09
N ALA A 47 -12.59 19.05 -18.46
CA ALA A 47 -11.40 19.80 -18.02
C ALA A 47 -10.61 19.07 -16.93
N LEU A 48 -11.30 18.52 -15.91
CA LEU A 48 -10.67 17.73 -14.84
C LEU A 48 -10.08 16.43 -15.40
N SER A 49 -10.81 15.71 -16.27
CA SER A 49 -10.29 14.51 -16.94
C SER A 49 -9.08 14.80 -17.83
N ARG A 50 -9.04 15.97 -18.50
CA ARG A 50 -7.85 16.42 -19.25
C ARG A 50 -6.66 16.68 -18.32
N THR A 51 -6.91 17.23 -17.14
CA THR A 51 -5.88 17.44 -16.11
C THR A 51 -5.30 16.10 -15.66
N ILE A 52 -6.15 15.12 -15.33
CA ILE A 52 -5.73 13.75 -15.03
C ILE A 52 -4.94 13.13 -16.18
N ALA A 53 -5.38 13.30 -17.44
CA ALA A 53 -4.66 12.75 -18.59
C ALA A 53 -3.28 13.41 -18.79
N ALA A 54 -3.19 14.73 -18.58
CA ALA A 54 -1.97 15.51 -18.80
C ALA A 54 -0.94 15.35 -17.68
N GLU A 55 -1.39 15.45 -16.43
CA GLU A 55 -0.53 15.43 -15.23
C GLU A 55 -0.46 14.05 -14.58
N GLY A 56 -1.46 13.20 -14.80
CA GLY A 56 -1.62 11.94 -14.08
C GLY A 56 -2.35 12.06 -12.75
N ALA A 57 -2.63 13.28 -12.30
CA ALA A 57 -3.31 13.57 -11.05
C ALA A 57 -4.24 14.80 -11.16
N VAL A 58 -5.21 14.90 -10.26
CA VAL A 58 -5.97 16.12 -9.99
C VAL A 58 -6.29 16.19 -8.50
N SER A 59 -6.17 17.38 -7.91
CA SER A 59 -6.37 17.59 -6.48
C SER A 59 -7.50 18.56 -6.23
N LEU A 60 -8.38 18.21 -5.30
CA LEU A 60 -9.59 18.95 -4.97
C LEU A 60 -9.63 19.18 -3.46
N THR A 61 -10.05 20.36 -3.05
CA THR A 61 -10.31 20.69 -1.64
C THR A 61 -11.79 20.98 -1.43
N GLY A 62 -12.25 20.83 -0.19
CA GLY A 62 -13.54 21.37 0.24
C GLY A 62 -14.80 20.74 -0.38
N LEU A 63 -14.74 19.69 -1.20
CA LEU A 63 -15.96 19.03 -1.72
C LEU A 63 -16.84 18.50 -0.58
N THR A 64 -16.24 17.83 0.39
CA THR A 64 -16.94 17.48 1.64
C THR A 64 -17.20 18.74 2.46
N PRO A 65 -18.45 19.02 2.87
CA PRO A 65 -18.74 20.16 3.73
C PRO A 65 -17.90 20.13 5.02
N PRO A 66 -17.37 21.26 5.50
CA PRO A 66 -16.47 21.27 6.67
C PRO A 66 -17.05 20.63 7.93
N ALA A 67 -18.35 20.82 8.20
CA ALA A 67 -19.03 20.24 9.35
C ALA A 67 -19.15 18.70 9.26
N ASP A 68 -19.32 18.17 8.06
CA ASP A 68 -19.40 16.72 7.82
C ASP A 68 -18.02 16.10 7.89
N PHE A 69 -17.02 16.75 7.31
CA PHE A 69 -15.62 16.31 7.42
C PHE A 69 -15.17 16.27 8.87
N ASP A 70 -15.44 17.31 9.67
CA ASP A 70 -15.04 17.38 11.06
C ASP A 70 -15.71 16.30 11.94
N ARG A 71 -16.96 15.92 11.60
CA ARG A 71 -17.65 14.79 12.23
C ARG A 71 -16.99 13.47 11.88
N PHE A 72 -16.72 13.22 10.60
CA PHE A 72 -16.01 12.04 10.13
C PHE A 72 -14.63 11.93 10.78
N ARG A 73 -13.86 13.01 10.77
CA ARG A 73 -12.51 13.09 11.34
C ARG A 73 -12.48 12.66 12.80
N ARG A 74 -13.44 13.10 13.62
CA ARG A 74 -13.49 12.68 15.03
C ARG A 74 -13.65 11.16 15.19
N VAL A 75 -14.47 10.53 14.34
CA VAL A 75 -14.62 9.07 14.32
C VAL A 75 -13.30 8.43 13.88
N TYR A 76 -12.69 8.95 12.82
CA TYR A 76 -11.37 8.52 12.35
C TYR A 76 -10.31 8.57 13.46
N ASP A 77 -10.16 9.71 14.14
CA ASP A 77 -9.17 9.90 15.21
C ASP A 77 -9.41 8.96 16.40
N GLY A 78 -10.68 8.64 16.69
CA GLY A 78 -11.05 7.63 17.69
C GLY A 78 -10.60 6.23 17.30
N GLU A 79 -10.94 5.82 16.09
CA GLU A 79 -10.71 4.45 15.60
C GLU A 79 -9.22 4.20 15.29
N MET A 80 -8.49 5.19 14.79
CA MET A 80 -7.03 5.11 14.63
C MET A 80 -6.29 4.95 15.96
N ARG A 81 -6.77 5.59 17.03
CA ARG A 81 -6.21 5.40 18.39
C ARG A 81 -6.53 4.02 18.96
N ALA A 82 -7.74 3.52 18.70
CA ALA A 82 -8.21 2.24 19.24
C ALA A 82 -7.60 1.03 18.51
N MET A 83 -7.53 1.07 17.18
CA MET A 83 -7.24 -0.09 16.33
C MET A 83 -6.05 0.11 15.38
N GLY A 84 -5.48 1.32 15.31
CA GLY A 84 -4.33 1.57 14.45
C GLY A 84 -3.12 0.73 14.84
N SER A 85 -2.34 0.31 13.83
CA SER A 85 -1.18 -0.56 14.02
C SER A 85 -0.08 0.05 14.91
N ARG A 86 -0.02 1.38 15.01
CA ARG A 86 0.97 2.14 15.80
C ARG A 86 2.43 1.74 15.47
N GLY A 87 2.67 1.40 14.21
CA GLY A 87 3.98 1.04 13.70
C GLY A 87 4.98 2.20 13.72
N PRO A 88 6.27 1.91 13.54
CA PRO A 88 7.33 2.90 13.74
C PRO A 88 7.38 3.99 12.68
N LEU A 89 6.98 3.67 11.44
CA LEU A 89 6.89 4.62 10.34
C LEU A 89 5.49 5.24 10.24
N HIS A 90 4.47 4.41 10.51
CA HIS A 90 3.04 4.67 10.29
C HIS A 90 2.17 3.91 11.26
N SER A 91 0.99 4.49 11.54
CA SER A 91 -0.16 3.72 12.01
C SER A 91 -1.09 3.47 10.84
N TYR A 92 -1.46 2.21 10.61
CA TYR A 92 -2.41 1.79 9.58
C TYR A 92 -3.68 1.24 10.22
N LEU A 93 -4.81 1.42 9.55
CA LEU A 93 -6.07 0.74 9.88
C LEU A 93 -6.80 0.38 8.58
N ASN A 94 -7.13 -0.90 8.42
CA ASN A 94 -8.04 -1.32 7.35
C ASN A 94 -9.46 -0.88 7.73
N ILE A 95 -10.08 -0.05 6.89
CA ILE A 95 -11.36 0.58 7.23
C ILE A 95 -12.47 -0.44 7.30
N THR A 96 -12.41 -1.50 6.49
CA THR A 96 -13.45 -2.55 6.50
C THR A 96 -13.51 -3.31 7.83
N SER A 97 -12.48 -3.22 8.66
CA SER A 97 -12.47 -3.79 10.02
C SER A 97 -13.14 -2.88 11.07
N SER A 98 -13.47 -1.63 10.73
CA SER A 98 -14.09 -0.65 11.60
C SER A 98 -15.53 -0.36 11.16
N THR A 99 -16.49 -1.02 11.81
CA THR A 99 -17.92 -0.69 11.65
C THR A 99 -18.22 0.79 11.94
N PRO A 100 -17.65 1.43 12.99
CA PRO A 100 -17.84 2.86 13.22
C PRO A 100 -17.36 3.73 12.05
N LEU A 101 -16.18 3.47 11.47
CA LEU A 101 -15.71 4.23 10.31
C LEU A 101 -16.59 4.00 9.08
N MET A 102 -16.89 2.74 8.75
CA MET A 102 -17.69 2.39 7.58
C MET A 102 -19.09 3.01 7.59
N ARG A 103 -19.63 3.30 8.79
CA ARG A 103 -20.92 3.95 9.01
C ARG A 103 -20.81 5.45 9.28
N SER A 104 -19.60 6.01 9.32
CA SER A 104 -19.40 7.42 9.64
C SER A 104 -20.00 8.32 8.55
N PRO A 105 -20.88 9.27 8.91
CA PRO A 105 -21.30 10.32 7.99
C PRO A 105 -20.06 11.10 7.52
N GLY A 106 -19.86 11.22 6.20
CA GLY A 106 -18.72 11.93 5.62
C GLY A 106 -17.57 11.04 5.12
N LEU A 107 -17.50 9.75 5.47
CA LEU A 107 -16.44 8.85 4.95
C LEU A 107 -16.49 8.79 3.43
N TRP A 108 -17.66 8.49 2.87
CA TRP A 108 -17.83 8.28 1.44
C TRP A 108 -17.76 9.58 0.66
N GLU A 109 -18.29 10.67 1.22
CA GLU A 109 -18.14 12.01 0.67
C GLU A 109 -16.67 12.46 0.64
N THR A 110 -15.82 11.94 1.52
CA THR A 110 -14.38 12.26 1.55
C THR A 110 -13.58 11.46 0.53
N ILE A 111 -13.91 10.18 0.30
CA ILE A 111 -13.03 9.25 -0.45
C ILE A 111 -13.61 8.71 -1.75
N ALA A 112 -14.93 8.69 -1.85
CA ALA A 112 -15.67 8.10 -2.96
C ALA A 112 -16.84 8.99 -3.39
N HIS A 113 -16.69 10.31 -3.23
CA HIS A 113 -17.63 11.29 -3.73
C HIS A 113 -18.01 10.97 -5.18
N PRO A 114 -19.27 11.08 -5.62
CA PRO A 114 -19.68 10.67 -6.97
C PRO A 114 -18.81 11.28 -8.08
N LEU A 115 -18.41 12.55 -7.95
CA LEU A 115 -17.47 13.19 -8.87
C LEU A 115 -16.11 12.47 -8.96
N TYR A 116 -15.53 12.04 -7.83
CA TYR A 116 -14.28 11.28 -7.82
C TYR A 116 -14.44 9.96 -8.55
N VAL A 117 -15.54 9.25 -8.28
CA VAL A 117 -15.86 7.96 -8.90
C VAL A 117 -16.00 8.10 -10.42
N VAL A 118 -16.71 9.13 -10.88
CA VAL A 118 -16.88 9.42 -12.32
C VAL A 118 -15.53 9.77 -12.94
N LEU A 119 -14.69 10.59 -12.31
CA LEU A 119 -13.36 10.94 -12.82
C LEU A 119 -12.45 9.72 -12.95
N VAL A 120 -12.44 8.86 -11.94
CA VAL A 120 -11.69 7.59 -11.95
C VAL A 120 -12.21 6.65 -13.04
N ALA A 121 -13.53 6.45 -13.13
CA ALA A 121 -14.15 5.62 -14.16
C ALA A 121 -13.90 6.14 -15.57
N TYR A 122 -13.95 7.46 -15.75
CA TYR A 122 -13.63 8.11 -17.02
C TYR A 122 -12.16 7.89 -17.42
N ALA A 123 -11.24 8.06 -16.47
CA ALA A 123 -9.82 7.84 -16.70
C ALA A 123 -9.54 6.37 -17.08
N LEU A 124 -10.07 5.42 -16.30
CA LEU A 124 -9.95 3.98 -16.52
C LEU A 124 -10.72 3.44 -17.74
N GLY A 125 -11.71 4.17 -18.23
CA GLY A 125 -12.52 3.76 -19.39
C GLY A 125 -13.46 2.59 -19.11
N GLY A 126 -13.95 2.44 -17.88
CA GLY A 126 -14.89 1.37 -17.54
C GLY A 126 -15.52 1.51 -16.16
N PRO A 127 -16.49 0.64 -15.81
CA PRO A 127 -17.03 0.54 -14.45
C PRO A 127 -15.92 0.24 -13.44
N VAL A 128 -15.96 0.91 -12.29
CA VAL A 128 -14.91 0.81 -11.26
C VAL A 128 -15.44 0.30 -9.94
N LYS A 129 -14.57 -0.34 -9.19
CA LYS A 129 -14.82 -0.79 -7.81
C LYS A 129 -13.63 -0.44 -6.92
N ILE A 130 -13.88 -0.28 -5.64
CA ILE A 130 -12.84 -0.12 -4.63
C ILE A 130 -12.32 -1.52 -4.30
N ILE A 131 -11.05 -1.73 -4.55
CA ILE A 131 -10.37 -2.98 -4.18
C ILE A 131 -9.67 -2.86 -2.84
N ASP A 132 -9.36 -1.65 -2.36
CA ASP A 132 -8.71 -1.46 -1.08
C ASP A 132 -9.11 -0.13 -0.44
N LEU A 133 -9.34 -0.14 0.87
CA LEU A 133 -9.76 1.03 1.62
C LEU A 133 -8.99 1.09 2.94
N ARG A 134 -8.12 2.08 3.10
CA ARG A 134 -7.21 2.17 4.24
C ARG A 134 -7.09 3.56 4.84
N SER A 135 -6.91 3.58 6.15
CA SER A 135 -6.55 4.76 6.94
C SER A 135 -5.07 4.71 7.31
N LYS A 136 -4.42 5.87 7.35
CA LYS A 136 -3.00 5.99 7.64
C LYS A 136 -2.67 7.30 8.36
N ASP A 137 -2.10 7.19 9.56
CA ASP A 137 -1.47 8.28 10.29
C ASP A 137 0.04 8.25 10.15
N THR A 138 0.65 9.42 10.10
CA THR A 138 2.08 9.57 9.86
C THR A 138 2.69 10.71 10.66
N GLN A 139 3.86 10.45 11.24
CA GLN A 139 4.71 11.46 11.87
C GLN A 139 5.69 12.06 10.85
N PRO A 140 6.05 13.36 11.00
CA PRO A 140 7.13 13.97 10.23
C PRO A 140 8.43 13.24 10.51
N LEU A 141 8.92 12.52 9.50
CA LEU A 141 10.10 11.68 9.58
C LEU A 141 10.89 11.88 8.29
N ASP A 142 12.16 12.17 8.43
CA ASP A 142 13.12 12.20 7.33
C ASP A 142 13.72 10.80 7.19
N VAL A 143 13.10 9.96 6.36
CA VAL A 143 13.49 8.56 6.23
C VAL A 143 13.38 8.09 4.78
N VAL A 144 14.43 7.42 4.30
CA VAL A 144 14.45 6.64 3.07
C VAL A 144 14.01 5.22 3.42
N ALA A 145 12.73 4.93 3.17
CA ALA A 145 12.12 3.62 3.41
C ALA A 145 11.48 3.11 2.13
N ARG A 146 11.63 1.82 1.82
CA ARG A 146 11.15 1.15 0.60
C ARG A 146 9.68 1.45 0.27
N ASP A 147 8.82 1.39 1.29
CA ASP A 147 7.37 1.59 1.17
C ASP A 147 6.97 3.04 0.88
N ASN A 148 7.95 3.95 0.80
CA ASN A 148 7.68 5.37 0.74
C ASN A 148 8.83 6.22 0.16
N THR A 149 9.77 5.61 -0.57
CA THR A 149 10.66 6.33 -1.51
C THR A 149 9.83 6.82 -2.68
N LEU A 150 10.44 7.55 -3.62
CA LEU A 150 9.84 7.73 -4.94
C LEU A 150 9.50 6.34 -5.53
N HIS A 151 8.27 6.14 -6.01
CA HIS A 151 7.80 4.85 -6.51
C HIS A 151 6.60 4.98 -7.47
N LEU A 152 6.24 3.85 -8.09
CA LEU A 152 4.94 3.57 -8.69
C LEU A 152 4.24 2.53 -7.83
N ASP A 153 2.92 2.63 -7.66
CA ASP A 153 2.18 1.53 -7.06
C ASP A 153 2.25 0.32 -7.98
N ASN A 154 2.53 -0.83 -7.39
CA ASN A 154 2.86 -2.01 -8.15
C ASN A 154 1.59 -2.71 -8.67
N SER A 155 1.23 -2.39 -9.91
CA SER A 155 0.22 -3.11 -10.68
C SER A 155 0.47 -2.93 -12.19
N PRO A 156 1.61 -3.37 -12.74
CA PRO A 156 2.06 -2.93 -14.08
C PRO A 156 1.07 -3.28 -15.21
N PHE A 157 0.33 -4.39 -15.08
CA PHE A 157 -0.56 -4.89 -16.15
C PHE A 157 -2.02 -4.43 -16.02
N ILE A 158 -2.38 -3.73 -14.94
CA ILE A 158 -3.69 -3.11 -14.74
C ILE A 158 -3.52 -1.63 -14.39
N ASP A 159 -4.47 -0.81 -14.79
CA ASP A 159 -4.44 0.60 -14.43
C ASP A 159 -5.07 0.73 -13.04
N GLU A 160 -4.29 1.17 -12.06
CA GLU A 160 -4.72 1.38 -10.68
C GLU A 160 -4.82 2.87 -10.43
N TYR A 161 -6.00 3.31 -9.97
CA TYR A 161 -6.22 4.69 -9.54
C TYR A 161 -6.41 4.74 -8.04
N LYS A 162 -5.95 5.81 -7.43
CA LYS A 162 -6.20 6.07 -6.01
C LYS A 162 -6.85 7.42 -5.83
N VAL A 163 -7.77 7.46 -4.90
CA VAL A 163 -8.20 8.71 -4.25
C VAL A 163 -7.55 8.72 -2.88
N VAL A 164 -6.75 9.74 -2.59
CA VAL A 164 -6.13 9.93 -1.28
C VAL A 164 -6.58 11.26 -0.71
N ALA A 165 -7.32 11.22 0.39
CA ALA A 165 -7.63 12.40 1.19
C ALA A 165 -6.56 12.58 2.26
N THR A 166 -6.05 13.81 2.41
CA THR A 166 -5.01 14.17 3.38
C THR A 166 -5.37 15.42 4.16
N TRP A 167 -5.03 15.43 5.46
CA TRP A 167 -5.22 16.56 6.37
C TRP A 167 -4.21 16.52 7.51
N THR A 168 -4.08 17.63 8.23
CA THR A 168 -3.25 17.69 9.43
C THR A 168 -3.92 16.92 10.58
N LEU A 169 -3.20 15.97 11.18
CA LEU A 169 -3.73 15.03 12.17
C LEU A 169 -4.44 15.76 13.32
N GLY A 170 -5.64 15.31 13.66
CA GLY A 170 -6.45 15.90 14.74
C GLY A 170 -7.14 17.23 14.38
N THR A 171 -7.01 17.71 13.14
CA THR A 171 -7.57 18.99 12.68
C THR A 171 -8.36 18.84 11.38
N ALA A 172 -9.15 19.86 11.02
CA ALA A 172 -9.81 19.94 9.72
C ALA A 172 -9.01 20.79 8.70
N GLU A 173 -7.73 21.06 8.97
CA GLU A 173 -6.85 21.81 8.09
C GLU A 173 -6.23 20.88 7.04
N GLY A 174 -5.89 21.42 5.87
CA GLY A 174 -5.14 20.67 4.88
C GLY A 174 -3.75 20.24 5.36
N PRO A 175 -3.02 19.46 4.55
CA PRO A 175 -1.65 19.07 4.89
C PRO A 175 -0.76 20.32 4.99
N SER A 176 -0.21 20.57 6.18
CA SER A 176 0.83 21.60 6.40
C SER A 176 2.21 21.19 5.87
N GLY A 177 2.37 19.90 5.56
CA GLY A 177 3.54 19.25 5.02
C GLY A 177 3.22 17.76 4.82
N GLN A 178 4.16 17.00 4.26
CA GLN A 178 3.98 15.56 4.04
C GLN A 178 2.73 15.18 3.22
N GLY A 179 2.18 16.07 2.38
CA GLY A 179 1.14 15.68 1.44
C GLY A 179 1.66 14.79 0.33
N LEU A 180 0.79 14.48 -0.64
CA LEU A 180 1.20 13.74 -1.83
C LEU A 180 2.24 14.56 -2.60
N THR A 181 3.28 13.88 -3.05
CA THR A 181 4.32 14.45 -3.91
C THR A 181 4.45 13.60 -5.14
N TYR A 182 4.41 14.22 -6.30
CA TYR A 182 4.35 13.48 -7.56
C TYR A 182 5.06 14.21 -8.69
N LEU A 183 5.44 13.41 -9.69
CA LEU A 183 6.08 13.86 -10.93
C LEU A 183 5.01 13.92 -12.02
N PRO A 184 4.42 15.09 -12.32
CA PRO A 184 3.39 15.22 -13.36
C PRO A 184 3.88 14.71 -14.71
N GLY A 185 2.97 14.10 -15.48
CA GLY A 185 3.21 13.62 -16.84
C GLY A 185 3.88 12.25 -16.92
N THR A 186 4.45 11.73 -15.82
CA THR A 186 5.04 10.38 -15.76
C THR A 186 3.99 9.28 -16.00
N ASN A 187 2.70 9.58 -15.82
CA ASN A 187 1.61 8.68 -16.19
C ASN A 187 1.65 8.25 -17.66
N LYS A 188 2.34 8.96 -18.56
CA LYS A 188 2.48 8.59 -19.97
C LYS A 188 3.49 7.47 -20.21
N LEU A 189 4.30 7.15 -19.20
CA LEU A 189 5.29 6.09 -19.24
C LEU A 189 4.73 4.78 -18.70
N PHE A 190 5.47 3.71 -19.00
CA PHE A 190 5.23 2.36 -18.55
C PHE A 190 6.53 1.78 -18.05
N ARG A 191 6.44 1.00 -16.97
CA ARG A 191 7.53 0.14 -16.55
C ARG A 191 7.64 -1.03 -17.51
N ASN A 192 8.85 -1.38 -17.96
CA ASN A 192 9.05 -2.64 -18.67
C ASN A 192 8.90 -3.84 -17.69
N CYS A 193 8.31 -4.95 -18.10
CA CYS A 193 8.27 -6.15 -17.24
C CYS A 193 9.31 -7.15 -17.77
N PHE A 194 9.81 -8.01 -16.89
CA PHE A 194 10.72 -9.07 -17.31
C PHE A 194 9.95 -10.06 -18.17
N VAL A 195 10.54 -10.44 -19.30
CA VAL A 195 10.01 -11.44 -20.21
C VAL A 195 11.00 -12.59 -20.26
N GLU A 196 10.56 -13.76 -19.83
CA GLU A 196 11.34 -14.99 -19.84
C GLU A 196 11.43 -15.59 -21.25
N SER A 197 12.35 -16.54 -21.43
CA SER A 197 12.55 -17.22 -22.71
C SER A 197 11.32 -18.01 -23.19
N ASP A 198 10.45 -18.42 -22.28
CA ASP A 198 9.19 -19.11 -22.58
C ASP A 198 8.03 -18.13 -22.87
N GLY A 199 8.29 -16.83 -22.86
CA GLY A 199 7.30 -15.77 -23.06
C GLY A 199 6.48 -15.43 -21.82
N SER A 200 6.74 -16.07 -20.68
CA SER A 200 6.14 -15.66 -19.42
C SER A 200 6.67 -14.28 -18.99
N VAL A 201 5.78 -13.49 -18.37
CA VAL A 201 6.11 -12.14 -17.94
C VAL A 201 5.97 -12.06 -16.43
N TRP A 202 6.92 -11.42 -15.76
CA TRP A 202 6.86 -11.17 -14.32
C TRP A 202 7.54 -9.85 -13.98
N SER A 203 7.40 -9.43 -12.72
CA SER A 203 7.99 -8.20 -12.22
C SER A 203 8.30 -8.31 -10.73
N ASP A 204 9.15 -7.46 -10.19
CA ASP A 204 9.42 -7.38 -8.76
C ASP A 204 9.02 -6.01 -8.18
N GLU A 205 9.07 -5.91 -6.86
CA GLU A 205 8.86 -4.64 -6.14
C GLU A 205 9.97 -3.63 -6.39
N ASP A 206 11.21 -4.08 -6.57
CA ASP A 206 12.36 -3.19 -6.74
C ASP A 206 12.24 -2.37 -8.03
N ALA A 207 11.67 -2.95 -9.09
CA ALA A 207 11.41 -2.25 -10.34
C ALA A 207 10.36 -1.13 -10.20
N CYS A 208 9.61 -1.07 -9.09
CA CYS A 208 8.63 -0.03 -8.81
C CYS A 208 9.18 1.14 -7.98
N ILE A 209 10.39 1.05 -7.43
CA ILE A 209 10.96 2.06 -6.54
C ILE A 209 12.20 2.73 -7.17
N PHE A 210 12.52 3.95 -6.73
CA PHE A 210 13.70 4.71 -7.17
C PHE A 210 14.62 5.00 -5.97
N PRO A 211 15.35 3.99 -5.46
CA PRO A 211 16.05 4.08 -4.17
C PRO A 211 17.42 4.77 -4.24
N THR A 212 17.94 5.07 -5.43
CA THR A 212 19.28 5.66 -5.63
C THR A 212 19.21 6.95 -6.44
N GLY A 213 20.23 7.82 -6.31
CA GLY A 213 20.34 9.04 -7.09
C GLY A 213 20.22 8.79 -8.60
N ALA A 214 20.95 7.80 -9.13
CA ALA A 214 20.88 7.43 -10.54
C ALA A 214 19.47 7.04 -11.01
N ARG A 215 18.68 6.35 -10.17
CA ARG A 215 17.28 6.00 -10.49
C ARG A 215 16.37 7.22 -10.45
N VAL A 216 16.63 8.16 -9.54
CA VAL A 216 15.91 9.43 -9.47
C VAL A 216 16.24 10.32 -10.67
N ASP A 217 17.51 10.39 -11.07
CA ASP A 217 17.96 11.16 -12.25
C ASP A 217 17.28 10.67 -13.52
N GLU A 218 17.28 9.37 -13.76
CA GLU A 218 16.63 8.75 -14.92
C GLU A 218 15.15 9.14 -15.05
N VAL A 219 14.39 9.08 -13.96
CA VAL A 219 12.96 9.42 -14.02
C VAL A 219 12.73 10.92 -14.23
N LEU A 220 13.58 11.77 -13.66
CA LEU A 220 13.51 13.22 -13.85
C LEU A 220 13.89 13.62 -15.28
N GLU A 221 14.90 12.99 -15.87
CA GLU A 221 15.32 13.21 -17.26
C GLU A 221 14.20 12.84 -18.25
N VAL A 222 13.60 11.65 -18.09
CA VAL A 222 12.51 11.20 -18.96
C VAL A 222 11.26 12.07 -18.77
N GLN A 223 10.97 12.50 -17.54
CA GLN A 223 9.86 13.42 -17.28
C GLN A 223 10.07 14.76 -18.00
N ALA A 224 11.23 15.38 -17.84
CA ALA A 224 11.56 16.66 -18.48
C ALA A 224 11.40 16.57 -20.01
N ALA A 225 11.88 15.47 -20.62
CA ALA A 225 11.71 15.20 -22.04
C ALA A 225 10.22 15.10 -22.47
N ILE A 226 9.37 14.46 -21.68
CA ILE A 226 7.93 14.34 -21.95
C ILE A 226 7.19 15.66 -21.82
N LEU A 227 7.62 16.49 -20.86
CA LEU A 227 7.04 17.82 -20.66
C LEU A 227 7.54 18.82 -21.69
N GLY A 228 8.65 18.52 -22.37
CA GLY A 228 9.32 19.46 -23.29
C GLY A 228 9.98 20.61 -22.52
N GLU A 229 10.38 20.37 -21.27
CA GLU A 229 10.94 21.36 -20.35
C GLU A 229 12.42 21.08 -20.10
N ALA A 230 13.19 22.14 -19.81
CA ALA A 230 14.62 22.01 -19.48
C ALA A 230 14.87 21.46 -18.08
N GLU A 231 13.92 21.67 -17.16
CA GLU A 231 14.00 21.22 -15.78
C GLU A 231 12.81 20.31 -15.43
N PRO A 232 12.99 19.30 -14.57
CA PRO A 232 11.89 18.45 -14.14
C PRO A 232 10.93 19.20 -13.21
N ALA A 233 9.68 18.76 -13.21
CA ALA A 233 8.61 19.32 -12.40
C ALA A 233 8.28 18.39 -11.23
N VAL A 234 8.28 18.92 -10.01
CA VAL A 234 7.94 18.17 -8.79
C VAL A 234 6.84 18.89 -8.07
N VAL A 235 5.65 18.29 -7.98
CA VAL A 235 4.52 18.88 -7.25
C VAL A 235 4.52 18.34 -5.82
N HIS A 236 4.49 19.22 -4.82
CA HIS A 236 4.32 18.87 -3.42
C HIS A 236 3.11 19.58 -2.81
N LEU A 237 2.06 18.81 -2.51
CA LEU A 237 0.83 19.36 -1.93
C LEU A 237 1.01 19.63 -0.43
N ALA A 238 1.26 20.89 -0.08
CA ALA A 238 1.39 21.35 1.29
C ALA A 238 0.91 22.80 1.43
N GLY A 239 0.65 23.22 2.67
CA GLY A 239 0.16 24.57 2.98
C GLY A 239 -1.25 24.83 2.47
N LEU A 240 -2.11 23.80 2.50
CA LEU A 240 -3.50 23.91 2.08
C LEU A 240 -4.40 24.20 3.29
N ASP A 241 -5.35 25.11 3.12
CA ASP A 241 -6.27 25.51 4.21
C ASP A 241 -7.30 24.43 4.54
N MET A 242 -7.64 23.59 3.57
CA MET A 242 -8.67 22.55 3.68
C MET A 242 -8.13 21.17 3.35
N PRO A 243 -8.79 20.09 3.84
CA PRO A 243 -8.44 18.73 3.49
C PRO A 243 -8.40 18.55 1.97
N CYS A 244 -7.39 17.84 1.50
CA CYS A 244 -7.12 17.69 0.07
C CYS A 244 -7.29 16.25 -0.37
N SER A 245 -8.19 16.03 -1.33
CA SER A 245 -8.40 14.75 -2.00
C SER A 245 -7.74 14.78 -3.36
N THR A 246 -6.74 13.92 -3.56
CA THR A 246 -6.04 13.75 -4.83
C THR A 246 -6.46 12.46 -5.51
N ILE A 247 -6.92 12.57 -6.75
CA ILE A 247 -7.14 11.44 -7.66
C ILE A 247 -5.89 11.31 -8.52
N PHE A 248 -5.26 10.13 -8.57
CA PHE A 248 -4.08 9.93 -9.40
C PHE A 248 -3.97 8.49 -9.93
N ALA A 249 -3.30 8.35 -11.07
CA ALA A 249 -2.98 7.06 -11.68
C ALA A 249 -1.83 6.40 -10.92
N ALA A 250 -2.14 5.77 -9.80
CA ALA A 250 -1.22 5.19 -8.83
C ALA A 250 -0.13 4.30 -9.44
N SER A 251 -0.49 3.47 -10.42
CA SER A 251 0.46 2.56 -11.08
C SER A 251 1.28 3.20 -12.20
N ARG A 252 1.08 4.48 -12.49
CA ARG A 252 1.69 5.18 -13.64
C ARG A 252 2.31 6.53 -13.29
N VAL A 253 1.80 7.23 -12.28
CA VAL A 253 2.39 8.47 -11.78
C VAL A 253 3.44 8.12 -10.76
N VAL A 254 4.66 8.56 -11.02
CA VAL A 254 5.75 8.44 -10.06
C VAL A 254 5.47 9.39 -8.91
N HIS A 255 5.33 8.83 -7.71
CA HIS A 255 4.87 9.56 -6.55
C HIS A 255 5.50 9.01 -5.27
N HIS A 256 5.32 9.77 -4.20
CA HIS A 256 5.61 9.37 -2.84
C HIS A 256 4.89 10.30 -1.89
N ARG A 257 4.99 10.01 -0.61
CA ARG A 257 4.79 11.04 0.41
C ARG A 257 6.14 11.64 0.74
N TYR A 258 6.29 12.96 0.59
CA TYR A 258 7.50 13.66 0.98
C TYR A 258 7.78 13.49 2.47
N ARG A 259 8.83 12.71 2.75
CA ARG A 259 9.40 12.47 4.08
C ARG A 259 10.31 13.61 4.46
N THR A 260 9.73 14.55 5.17
CA THR A 260 10.44 15.68 5.74
C THR A 260 10.16 15.71 7.23
N ALA A 261 11.16 16.15 8.00
CA ALA A 261 10.97 16.49 9.41
C ALA A 261 10.14 17.78 9.60
N ALA A 262 9.86 18.50 8.51
CA ALA A 262 9.03 19.69 8.51
C ALA A 262 7.53 19.40 8.41
N GLY A 263 6.72 20.32 8.94
CA GLY A 263 5.26 20.22 8.95
C GLY A 263 4.72 19.38 10.11
N SER A 264 3.39 19.36 10.23
CA SER A 264 2.70 18.64 11.29
C SER A 264 2.47 17.16 10.94
N PRO A 265 2.16 16.30 11.93
CA PRO A 265 1.68 14.95 11.66
C PRO A 265 0.45 14.96 10.75
N ARG A 266 0.33 13.94 9.91
CA ARG A 266 -0.67 13.88 8.84
C ARG A 266 -1.53 12.63 8.98
N SER A 267 -2.83 12.83 8.86
CA SER A 267 -3.81 11.76 8.68
C SER A 267 -4.19 11.64 7.21
N SER A 268 -4.50 10.42 6.79
CA SER A 268 -4.90 10.16 5.42
C SER A 268 -5.85 8.99 5.30
N LEU A 269 -6.68 9.08 4.27
CA LEU A 269 -7.64 8.09 3.84
C LEU A 269 -7.34 7.74 2.39
N MET A 270 -7.35 6.47 2.03
CA MET A 270 -7.02 6.04 0.67
C MET A 270 -7.98 4.96 0.20
N ALA A 271 -8.61 5.20 -0.95
CA ALA A 271 -9.34 4.20 -1.70
C ALA A 271 -8.60 3.89 -3.00
N THR A 272 -8.35 2.60 -3.24
CA THR A 272 -7.78 2.10 -4.49
C THR A 272 -8.89 1.57 -5.38
N PHE A 273 -8.91 2.02 -6.63
CA PHE A 273 -9.90 1.68 -7.63
C PHE A 273 -9.28 0.89 -8.77
N HIS A 274 -9.94 -0.20 -9.13
CA HIS A 274 -9.70 -0.93 -10.37
C HIS A 274 -10.98 -0.96 -11.18
N ARG A 275 -10.87 -1.29 -12.47
CA ARG A 275 -12.06 -1.68 -13.23
C ARG A 275 -12.63 -3.00 -12.71
N VAL A 276 -13.93 -3.18 -12.88
CA VAL A 276 -14.60 -4.42 -12.45
C VAL A 276 -14.05 -5.66 -13.17
N ASP A 277 -13.63 -5.51 -14.43
CA ASP A 277 -13.05 -6.59 -15.25
C ASP A 277 -11.55 -6.84 -14.96
N ASP A 278 -10.90 -6.01 -14.15
CA ASP A 278 -9.46 -6.11 -13.90
C ASP A 278 -9.06 -7.00 -12.72
N GLY A 279 -10.01 -7.33 -11.83
CA GLY A 279 -9.78 -8.18 -10.65
C GLY A 279 -11.07 -8.80 -10.13
N ALA A 280 -10.97 -9.84 -9.31
CA ALA A 280 -12.15 -10.51 -8.72
C ALA A 280 -12.46 -10.04 -7.28
N GLU A 281 -11.63 -9.17 -6.73
CA GLU A 281 -11.66 -8.73 -5.34
C GLU A 281 -12.88 -7.86 -5.08
N LEU A 282 -13.53 -8.09 -3.95
CA LEU A 282 -14.67 -7.34 -3.44
C LEU A 282 -14.42 -7.06 -1.95
N LEU A 283 -14.86 -5.91 -1.46
CA LEU A 283 -14.73 -5.57 -0.04
C LEU A 283 -15.86 -6.14 0.83
N ASN A 284 -16.86 -6.81 0.21
CA ASN A 284 -17.96 -7.55 0.84
C ASN A 284 -18.54 -6.92 2.12
N SER A 285 -18.86 -5.62 2.05
CA SER A 285 -19.58 -4.92 3.12
C SER A 285 -21.03 -4.67 2.67
N THR A 286 -21.97 -5.50 3.13
CA THR A 286 -23.40 -5.40 2.80
C THR A 286 -24.22 -4.68 3.87
N GLU A 287 -23.66 -4.42 5.05
CA GLU A 287 -24.40 -3.96 6.23
C GLU A 287 -24.28 -2.45 6.51
N SER A 288 -24.80 -1.63 5.59
CA SER A 288 -24.99 -0.19 5.81
C SER A 288 -26.01 0.38 4.81
N PRO A 289 -26.72 1.48 5.12
CA PRO A 289 -27.51 2.21 4.13
C PRO A 289 -26.59 2.94 3.14
N PHE A 290 -25.94 2.18 2.27
CA PHE A 290 -25.16 2.71 1.16
C PHE A 290 -26.10 3.16 0.03
N SER A 291 -25.73 4.27 -0.64
CA SER A 291 -26.34 4.62 -1.92
C SER A 291 -26.08 3.50 -2.95
N PRO A 292 -26.85 3.43 -4.05
CA PRO A 292 -26.59 2.46 -5.12
C PRO A 292 -25.14 2.51 -5.62
N LEU A 293 -24.55 3.70 -5.71
CA LEU A 293 -23.16 3.88 -6.15
C LEU A 293 -22.17 3.31 -5.13
N HIS A 294 -22.29 3.68 -3.85
CA HIS A 294 -21.39 3.16 -2.81
C HIS A 294 -21.50 1.63 -2.69
N ARG A 295 -22.70 1.06 -2.81
CA ARG A 295 -22.88 -0.40 -2.86
C ARG A 295 -22.15 -1.00 -4.06
N PHE A 296 -22.34 -0.44 -5.26
CA PHE A 296 -21.65 -0.89 -6.47
C PHE A 296 -20.13 -0.87 -6.28
N LEU A 297 -19.58 0.18 -5.69
CA LEU A 297 -18.13 0.29 -5.47
C LEU A 297 -17.56 -0.83 -4.61
N LEU A 298 -18.35 -1.42 -3.70
CA LEU A 298 -17.91 -2.48 -2.81
C LEU A 298 -18.11 -3.88 -3.40
N THR A 299 -19.15 -4.05 -4.22
CA THR A 299 -19.58 -5.37 -4.74
C THR A 299 -19.32 -5.58 -6.22
N GLY A 300 -18.94 -4.53 -6.95
CA GLY A 300 -18.91 -4.54 -8.41
C GLY A 300 -20.29 -4.80 -9.02
N GLY A 301 -20.30 -5.14 -10.31
CA GLY A 301 -21.51 -5.45 -11.06
C GLY A 301 -21.32 -5.27 -12.57
N SER A 302 -22.43 -5.25 -13.31
CA SER A 302 -22.38 -5.00 -14.75
C SER A 302 -22.18 -3.52 -15.08
N ARG A 303 -21.86 -3.24 -16.35
CA ARG A 303 -21.77 -1.87 -16.87
C ARG A 303 -23.09 -1.11 -16.70
N GLU A 304 -24.21 -1.75 -16.98
CA GLU A 304 -25.55 -1.16 -16.87
C GLU A 304 -25.88 -0.80 -15.42
N ALA A 305 -25.53 -1.67 -14.47
CA ALA A 305 -25.71 -1.41 -13.04
C ALA A 305 -24.86 -0.22 -12.57
N PHE A 306 -23.62 -0.09 -13.05
CA PHE A 306 -22.77 1.08 -12.76
C PHE A 306 -23.38 2.37 -13.29
N MET A 307 -23.80 2.37 -14.55
CA MET A 307 -24.38 3.54 -15.20
C MET A 307 -25.68 3.98 -14.53
N ALA A 308 -26.53 3.03 -14.12
CA ALA A 308 -27.73 3.31 -13.34
C ALA A 308 -27.39 3.91 -11.96
N ALA A 309 -26.36 3.38 -11.28
CA ALA A 309 -25.91 3.88 -10.00
C ALA A 309 -25.34 5.31 -10.09
N VAL A 310 -24.58 5.61 -11.15
CA VAL A 310 -24.10 6.98 -11.43
C VAL A 310 -25.26 7.92 -11.77
N ALA A 311 -26.23 7.46 -12.57
CA ALA A 311 -27.40 8.27 -12.92
C ALA A 311 -28.25 8.63 -11.69
N ALA A 312 -28.31 7.75 -10.69
CA ALA A 312 -29.00 8.04 -9.42
C ALA A 312 -28.33 9.17 -8.61
N GLU A 313 -27.06 9.46 -8.85
CA GLU A 313 -26.28 10.52 -8.18
C GLU A 313 -26.24 11.83 -9.01
N LYS A 314 -27.07 11.97 -10.05
CA LYS A 314 -27.04 13.10 -10.99
C LYS A 314 -27.13 14.47 -10.31
N ASP A 315 -28.03 14.62 -9.33
CA ASP A 315 -28.22 15.91 -8.65
C ASP A 315 -26.99 16.26 -7.79
N HIS A 316 -26.40 15.26 -7.14
CA HIS A 316 -25.16 15.41 -6.36
C HIS A 316 -23.98 15.78 -7.26
N LEU A 317 -23.86 15.13 -8.43
CA LEU A 317 -22.87 15.46 -9.45
C LEU A 317 -23.04 16.89 -9.97
N THR A 318 -24.27 17.29 -10.27
CA THR A 318 -24.58 18.64 -10.75
C THR A 318 -24.21 19.69 -9.70
N ALA A 319 -24.62 19.50 -8.44
CA ALA A 319 -24.28 20.41 -7.35
C ALA A 319 -22.76 20.53 -7.13
N ALA A 320 -22.02 19.42 -7.21
CA ALA A 320 -20.56 19.46 -7.09
C ALA A 320 -19.91 20.23 -8.25
N MET A 321 -20.44 20.07 -9.47
CA MET A 321 -19.94 20.74 -10.66
C MET A 321 -20.24 22.24 -10.65
N ASP A 322 -21.46 22.63 -10.26
CA ASP A 322 -21.85 24.02 -10.08
C ASP A 322 -20.96 24.68 -9.02
N ARG A 323 -20.71 23.99 -7.90
CA ARG A 323 -19.80 24.47 -6.87
C ARG A 323 -18.38 24.68 -7.38
N LEU A 324 -17.84 23.78 -8.21
CA LEU A 324 -16.51 23.96 -8.82
C LEU A 324 -16.47 25.10 -9.84
N ILE A 325 -17.60 25.44 -10.47
CA ILE A 325 -17.71 26.59 -11.36
C ILE A 325 -17.77 27.90 -10.56
N GLU A 326 -18.53 27.91 -9.46
CA GLU A 326 -18.66 29.06 -8.56
C GLU A 326 -17.38 29.32 -7.75
N GLN A 327 -16.68 28.25 -7.35
CA GLN A 327 -15.48 28.28 -6.51
C GLN A 327 -14.34 27.50 -7.21
N PRO A 328 -13.75 28.04 -8.29
CA PRO A 328 -12.69 27.36 -9.04
C PRO A 328 -11.43 27.08 -8.21
N GLU A 329 -11.21 27.81 -7.11
CA GLU A 329 -10.12 27.59 -6.15
C GLU A 329 -10.19 26.24 -5.41
N LEU A 330 -11.34 25.57 -5.43
CA LEU A 330 -11.47 24.21 -4.89
C LEU A 330 -10.67 23.20 -5.72
N VAL A 331 -10.38 23.50 -6.99
CA VAL A 331 -9.41 22.75 -7.79
C VAL A 331 -8.02 23.29 -7.49
N VAL A 332 -7.16 22.46 -6.91
CA VAL A 332 -5.80 22.86 -6.54
C VAL A 332 -4.96 23.04 -7.82
N ASP A 333 -4.43 24.23 -8.02
CA ASP A 333 -3.49 24.53 -9.11
C ASP A 333 -2.10 23.96 -8.77
N ALA A 334 -1.78 22.80 -9.36
CA ALA A 334 -0.51 22.10 -9.14
C ALA A 334 0.73 22.97 -9.40
N ARG A 335 0.62 23.98 -10.28
CA ARG A 335 1.74 24.88 -10.61
C ARG A 335 2.17 25.75 -9.44
N ARG A 336 1.23 26.09 -8.55
CA ARG A 336 1.52 26.85 -7.32
C ARG A 336 2.23 26.01 -6.25
N HIS A 337 2.25 24.70 -6.44
CA HIS A 337 2.83 23.71 -5.53
C HIS A 337 4.08 23.04 -6.12
N LEU A 338 4.68 23.63 -7.15
CA LEU A 338 5.95 23.16 -7.69
C LEU A 338 7.10 23.48 -6.72
N LEU A 339 7.92 22.46 -6.43
CA LEU A 339 9.18 22.67 -5.76
C LEU A 339 10.17 23.34 -6.73
N THR A 340 10.74 24.45 -6.30
CA THR A 340 11.68 25.25 -7.11
C THR A 340 12.90 25.65 -6.28
N GLY A 341 14.03 25.89 -6.96
CA GLY A 341 15.28 26.31 -6.34
C GLY A 341 15.69 25.42 -5.14
N PRO A 342 16.03 26.01 -3.98
CA PRO A 342 16.49 25.25 -2.81
C PRO A 342 15.51 24.16 -2.34
N ALA A 343 14.20 24.39 -2.45
CA ALA A 343 13.20 23.41 -2.01
C ALA A 343 13.21 22.14 -2.88
N ARG A 344 13.50 22.28 -4.19
CA ARG A 344 13.70 21.14 -5.10
C ARG A 344 14.99 20.40 -4.76
N ASP A 345 16.07 21.13 -4.52
CA ASP A 345 17.39 20.56 -4.23
C ASP A 345 17.36 19.76 -2.91
N ASP A 346 16.70 20.30 -1.88
CA ASP A 346 16.46 19.62 -0.60
C ASP A 346 15.60 18.37 -0.78
N TRP A 347 14.55 18.44 -1.59
CA TRP A 347 13.71 17.29 -1.92
C TRP A 347 14.52 16.19 -2.63
N TYR A 348 15.33 16.56 -3.62
CA TYR A 348 16.16 15.65 -4.40
C TYR A 348 17.20 14.96 -3.52
N ALA A 349 17.93 15.72 -2.69
CA ALA A 349 18.92 15.18 -1.76
C ALA A 349 18.30 14.13 -0.82
N ARG A 350 17.09 14.38 -0.33
CA ARG A 350 16.36 13.45 0.57
C ARG A 350 15.95 12.14 -0.11
N GLN A 351 15.81 12.09 -1.44
CA GLN A 351 15.40 10.84 -2.11
C GLN A 351 16.41 9.70 -1.92
N HIS A 352 17.69 10.03 -1.73
CA HIS A 352 18.76 9.03 -1.64
C HIS A 352 19.77 9.28 -0.50
N ARG A 353 19.66 10.39 0.24
CA ARG A 353 20.56 10.74 1.36
C ARG A 353 19.86 10.93 2.71
N GLY A 354 18.55 10.65 2.82
CA GLY A 354 17.83 10.72 4.10
C GLY A 354 18.22 9.58 5.06
N VAL A 355 17.65 9.58 6.28
CA VAL A 355 17.93 8.52 7.28
C VAL A 355 17.46 7.18 6.74
N THR A 356 18.31 6.16 6.74
CA THR A 356 17.88 4.83 6.32
C THR A 356 16.93 4.21 7.34
N LEU A 357 16.07 3.29 6.91
CA LEU A 357 15.24 2.52 7.85
C LEU A 357 16.08 1.86 8.96
N ASN A 358 17.29 1.38 8.61
CA ASN A 358 18.23 0.80 9.55
C ASN A 358 18.76 1.81 10.57
N GLY A 359 19.04 3.05 10.14
CA GLY A 359 19.43 4.14 11.03
C GLY A 359 18.31 4.52 12.00
N LEU A 360 17.07 4.61 11.50
CA LEU A 360 15.89 4.88 12.33
C LEU A 360 15.64 3.75 13.34
N ARG A 361 15.71 2.50 12.87
CA ARG A 361 15.62 1.28 13.70
C ARG A 361 16.67 1.32 14.79
N SER A 362 17.95 1.52 14.45
CA SER A 362 19.05 1.55 15.41
C SER A 362 18.88 2.64 16.47
N SER A 363 18.49 3.84 16.05
CA SER A 363 18.24 4.98 16.95
C SER A 363 17.11 4.69 17.94
N ARG A 364 16.01 4.07 17.48
CA ARG A 364 14.90 3.68 18.36
C ARG A 364 15.28 2.53 19.28
N MET A 365 16.02 1.55 18.78
CA MET A 365 16.46 0.39 19.56
C MET A 365 17.49 0.76 20.63
N ALA A 366 18.23 1.86 20.47
CA ALA A 366 19.16 2.38 21.49
C ALA A 366 18.45 2.83 22.79
N GLN A 367 17.13 3.07 22.75
CA GLN A 367 16.33 3.41 23.94
C GLN A 367 16.07 2.20 24.85
N TYR A 368 16.46 1.00 24.43
CA TYR A 368 16.29 -0.25 25.18
C TYR A 368 17.67 -0.75 25.64
N PRO A 369 18.00 -0.64 26.95
CA PRO A 369 19.35 -0.87 27.46
C PRO A 369 19.80 -2.34 27.44
N ASP A 370 18.88 -3.30 27.49
CA ASP A 370 19.20 -4.74 27.52
C ASP A 370 19.13 -5.40 26.14
N ARG A 371 20.28 -5.44 25.44
CA ARG A 371 20.43 -6.19 24.17
C ARG A 371 20.62 -7.69 24.36
N VAL A 372 21.27 -8.09 25.47
CA VAL A 372 21.78 -9.46 25.69
C VAL A 372 20.70 -10.38 26.29
N GLY A 373 19.65 -9.81 26.87
CA GLY A 373 18.42 -10.50 27.28
C GLY A 373 17.21 -9.74 26.74
N ALA A 374 17.04 -9.73 25.41
CA ALA A 374 16.02 -8.98 24.71
C ALA A 374 14.68 -8.97 25.47
N THR A 375 14.33 -7.82 26.05
CA THR A 375 13.04 -7.67 26.72
C THR A 375 11.93 -7.92 25.70
N HIS A 376 10.80 -8.47 26.15
CA HIS A 376 9.64 -8.76 25.31
C HIS A 376 9.26 -7.56 24.42
N ASP A 377 9.25 -6.36 25.01
CA ASP A 377 8.91 -5.12 24.32
C ASP A 377 9.93 -4.74 23.25
N TRP A 378 11.22 -4.94 23.51
CA TRP A 378 12.27 -4.73 22.50
C TRP A 378 12.04 -5.61 21.28
N LEU A 379 11.75 -6.90 21.47
CA LEU A 379 11.55 -7.84 20.36
C LEU A 379 10.32 -7.47 19.54
N VAL A 380 9.22 -7.07 20.19
CA VAL A 380 8.01 -6.59 19.49
C VAL A 380 8.33 -5.38 18.63
N GLN A 381 9.03 -4.38 19.18
CA GLN A 381 9.38 -3.17 18.43
C GLN A 381 10.37 -3.46 17.29
N ARG A 382 11.32 -4.37 17.52
CA ARG A 382 12.28 -4.81 16.51
C ARG A 382 11.59 -5.51 15.34
N LEU A 383 10.67 -6.44 15.61
CA LEU A 383 9.85 -7.10 14.59
C LEU A 383 9.04 -6.08 13.78
N LEU A 384 8.37 -5.13 14.44
CA LEU A 384 7.59 -4.09 13.75
C LEU A 384 8.44 -3.24 12.80
N HIS A 385 9.72 -3.02 13.11
CA HIS A 385 10.66 -2.36 12.20
C HIS A 385 11.08 -3.27 11.03
N ASP A 386 11.43 -4.51 11.33
CA ASP A 386 11.95 -5.43 10.31
C ASP A 386 10.87 -5.86 9.31
N LEU A 387 9.59 -5.82 9.67
CA LEU A 387 8.45 -5.98 8.73
C LEU A 387 8.35 -4.86 7.69
N GLN A 388 9.03 -3.73 7.90
CA GLN A 388 9.13 -2.63 6.93
C GLN A 388 10.43 -2.69 6.11
N GLY A 389 11.25 -3.74 6.31
CA GLY A 389 12.55 -3.91 5.67
C GLY A 389 12.49 -4.20 4.17
N PRO A 390 13.66 -4.34 3.52
CA PRO A 390 13.81 -4.29 2.07
C PRO A 390 13.39 -5.56 1.30
N LEU A 391 12.61 -6.47 1.90
CA LEU A 391 12.30 -7.77 1.29
C LEU A 391 11.63 -7.65 -0.09
N ASN A 392 12.28 -8.21 -1.11
CA ASN A 392 11.82 -8.20 -2.50
C ASN A 392 10.89 -9.38 -2.78
N MET A 393 9.63 -9.13 -3.14
CA MET A 393 8.70 -10.21 -3.50
C MET A 393 8.43 -10.21 -5.02
N PRO A 394 8.33 -11.40 -5.66
CA PRO A 394 7.95 -11.51 -7.06
C PRO A 394 6.46 -11.22 -7.28
N PHE A 395 6.14 -10.76 -8.48
CA PHE A 395 4.78 -10.49 -8.96
C PHE A 395 4.47 -11.22 -10.24
N PHE A 396 3.19 -11.58 -10.40
CA PHE A 396 2.73 -12.47 -11.46
C PHE A 396 1.88 -11.73 -12.50
N SER A 397 2.10 -12.04 -13.77
CA SER A 397 1.33 -11.51 -14.92
C SER A 397 -0.12 -11.98 -14.98
N ASP A 398 -0.48 -13.00 -14.21
CA ASP A 398 -1.88 -13.42 -14.05
C ASP A 398 -2.73 -12.40 -13.29
N LEU A 399 -2.10 -11.33 -12.79
CA LEU A 399 -2.74 -10.23 -12.08
C LEU A 399 -3.40 -10.65 -10.77
N ARG A 400 -3.03 -11.81 -10.23
CA ARG A 400 -3.54 -12.31 -8.95
C ARG A 400 -2.67 -11.90 -7.76
N GLU A 401 -1.72 -10.98 -7.94
CA GLU A 401 -0.97 -10.37 -6.84
C GLU A 401 -1.90 -9.78 -5.78
N THR A 402 -2.98 -9.12 -6.19
CA THR A 402 -4.03 -8.59 -5.31
C THR A 402 -4.58 -9.65 -4.35
N ARG A 403 -4.69 -10.91 -4.80
CA ARG A 403 -5.07 -12.04 -3.95
C ARG A 403 -3.92 -12.44 -3.04
N ARG A 404 -2.70 -12.55 -3.55
CA ARG A 404 -1.51 -13.01 -2.81
C ARG A 404 -1.04 -12.01 -1.74
N ARG A 405 -1.21 -10.70 -1.97
CA ARG A 405 -0.69 -9.63 -1.11
C ARG A 405 -1.48 -9.38 0.18
N ARG A 406 -2.69 -9.96 0.34
CA ARG A 406 -3.58 -9.64 1.48
C ARG A 406 -3.01 -10.08 2.82
N ALA A 407 -2.54 -11.32 2.94
CA ALA A 407 -1.88 -11.81 4.14
C ALA A 407 -0.61 -11.02 4.44
N ARG A 408 0.16 -10.66 3.40
CA ARG A 408 1.35 -9.80 3.56
C ARG A 408 1.01 -8.45 4.17
N ILE A 409 -0.01 -7.76 3.64
CA ILE A 409 -0.49 -6.47 4.17
C ILE A 409 -0.93 -6.66 5.62
N TRP A 410 -1.71 -7.69 5.90
CA TRP A 410 -2.22 -7.97 7.24
C TRP A 410 -1.09 -8.24 8.26
N ILE A 411 -0.09 -9.04 7.88
CA ILE A 411 1.09 -9.32 8.72
C ILE A 411 1.91 -8.04 8.94
N ARG A 412 2.21 -7.29 7.87
CA ARG A 412 3.00 -6.06 7.93
C ARG A 412 2.34 -4.97 8.78
N GLU A 413 1.01 -4.94 8.80
CA GLU A 413 0.20 -3.92 9.47
C GLU A 413 -0.40 -4.41 10.80
N MET A 414 0.06 -5.55 11.32
CA MET A 414 -0.30 -6.01 12.67
C MET A 414 0.02 -4.94 13.72
N SER A 415 -0.86 -4.80 14.70
CA SER A 415 -0.61 -3.94 15.85
C SER A 415 0.49 -4.50 16.76
N SER A 416 1.11 -3.63 17.55
CA SER A 416 2.06 -4.04 18.60
C SER A 416 1.50 -5.10 19.53
N ASP A 417 0.20 -5.02 19.83
CA ASP A 417 -0.48 -5.93 20.75
C ASP A 417 -0.62 -7.34 20.13
N ASN A 418 -0.86 -7.41 18.82
CA ASN A 418 -0.93 -8.68 18.09
C ASN A 418 0.44 -9.33 17.94
N VAL A 419 1.47 -8.55 17.60
CA VAL A 419 2.85 -9.05 17.55
C VAL A 419 3.29 -9.52 18.94
N SER A 420 2.95 -8.77 20.00
CA SER A 420 3.19 -9.14 21.40
C SER A 420 2.58 -10.49 21.77
N LYS A 421 1.32 -10.74 21.39
CA LYS A 421 0.66 -12.04 21.60
C LYS A 421 1.40 -13.17 20.90
N VAL A 422 1.74 -13.01 19.61
CA VAL A 422 2.48 -14.03 18.84
C VAL A 422 3.81 -14.36 19.51
N VAL A 423 4.57 -13.34 19.89
CA VAL A 423 5.88 -13.50 20.54
C VAL A 423 5.76 -14.28 21.86
N ARG A 424 4.78 -13.93 22.72
CA ARG A 424 4.55 -14.64 24.00
C ARG A 424 4.19 -16.10 23.79
N THR A 425 3.27 -16.38 22.87
CA THR A 425 2.84 -17.75 22.60
C THR A 425 4.00 -18.58 22.04
N ALA A 426 4.75 -18.04 21.06
CA ALA A 426 5.93 -18.71 20.51
C ALA A 426 7.03 -18.98 21.57
N ASP A 427 7.16 -18.11 22.58
CA ASP A 427 8.11 -18.30 23.69
C ASP A 427 7.72 -19.47 24.60
N VAL A 428 6.41 -19.62 24.91
CA VAL A 428 5.89 -20.78 25.64
C VAL A 428 6.21 -22.09 24.92
N TYR A 429 6.01 -22.15 23.61
CA TYR A 429 6.34 -23.34 22.81
C TYR A 429 7.84 -23.58 22.69
N SER A 430 8.66 -22.51 22.65
CA SER A 430 10.12 -22.63 22.70
C SER A 430 10.58 -23.28 24.00
N SER A 431 10.02 -22.86 25.14
CA SER A 431 10.35 -23.40 26.46
C SER A 431 9.94 -24.86 26.64
N ARG A 432 8.82 -25.28 26.03
CA ARG A 432 8.38 -26.69 26.03
C ARG A 432 9.26 -27.59 25.16
N ALA A 433 9.87 -27.04 24.10
CA ALA A 433 10.76 -27.78 23.20
C ALA A 433 12.18 -27.97 23.77
N ALA A 434 12.57 -27.22 24.80
CA ALA A 434 13.92 -27.24 25.39
C ALA A 434 14.33 -28.59 26.05
N GLY A 435 13.46 -29.61 26.06
CA GLY A 435 13.79 -30.99 26.43
C GLY A 435 14.13 -31.92 25.25
N ALA A 436 13.89 -31.50 24.01
CA ALA A 436 14.30 -32.20 22.81
C ALA A 436 15.54 -31.52 22.24
N SER A 437 16.60 -32.28 22.01
CA SER A 437 17.81 -31.83 21.33
C SER A 437 17.49 -31.48 19.86
N ASP A 438 16.91 -30.32 19.61
CA ASP A 438 16.96 -29.68 18.30
C ASP A 438 18.39 -29.16 18.12
N ARG A 439 19.27 -30.02 17.57
CA ARG A 439 20.55 -29.57 17.03
C ARG A 439 20.28 -28.39 16.10
N PRO A 440 21.10 -27.31 16.12
CA PRO A 440 21.06 -26.33 15.05
C PRO A 440 21.31 -27.09 13.74
N ALA A 441 20.43 -26.88 12.76
CA ALA A 441 20.53 -27.56 11.49
C ALA A 441 21.89 -27.26 10.85
N THR A 442 22.45 -28.26 10.21
CA THR A 442 23.82 -28.30 9.69
C THR A 442 24.06 -27.39 8.47
N GLY A 443 23.16 -26.41 8.21
CA GLY A 443 23.13 -25.55 7.03
C GLY A 443 23.46 -24.08 7.32
N THR A 444 23.47 -23.25 6.27
CA THR A 444 23.49 -21.78 6.41
C THR A 444 22.12 -21.28 6.89
N VAL A 445 22.08 -20.12 7.55
CA VAL A 445 20.83 -19.48 8.04
C VAL A 445 19.73 -19.46 6.97
N VAL A 446 20.09 -19.16 5.72
CA VAL A 446 19.14 -19.09 4.60
C VAL A 446 18.54 -20.47 4.28
N ALA A 447 19.33 -21.55 4.32
CA ALA A 447 18.85 -22.90 4.08
C ALA A 447 17.85 -23.36 5.17
N ASP A 448 18.10 -22.97 6.42
CA ASP A 448 17.23 -23.28 7.55
C ASP A 448 15.90 -22.51 7.50
N LEU A 449 15.94 -21.25 7.06
CA LEU A 449 14.76 -20.43 6.78
C LEU A 449 13.95 -21.05 5.63
N HIS A 450 14.62 -21.41 4.52
CA HIS A 450 13.98 -22.01 3.35
C HIS A 450 13.27 -23.33 3.72
N THR A 451 13.95 -24.22 4.46
CA THR A 451 13.36 -25.45 4.99
C THR A 451 12.11 -25.17 5.83
N SER A 452 12.15 -24.14 6.68
CA SER A 452 11.02 -23.78 7.55
C SER A 452 9.83 -23.23 6.77
N ILE A 453 10.08 -22.47 5.69
CA ILE A 453 9.03 -21.97 4.82
C ILE A 453 8.41 -23.10 3.98
N LEU A 454 9.23 -24.03 3.47
CA LEU A 454 8.74 -25.23 2.77
C LEU A 454 7.84 -26.08 3.68
N GLU A 455 8.24 -26.28 4.94
CA GLU A 455 7.42 -26.98 5.94
C GLU A 455 6.09 -26.26 6.16
N LEU A 456 6.10 -24.93 6.29
CA LEU A 456 4.88 -24.12 6.41
C LEU A 456 3.97 -24.27 5.18
N GLY A 457 4.54 -24.14 3.98
CA GLY A 457 3.81 -24.28 2.71
C GLY A 457 3.17 -25.67 2.58
N TYR A 458 3.91 -26.72 2.92
CA TYR A 458 3.39 -28.09 2.96
C TYR A 458 2.22 -28.22 3.95
N MET A 459 2.37 -27.74 5.18
CA MET A 459 1.30 -27.77 6.19
C MET A 459 0.05 -27.04 5.73
N LEU A 460 0.20 -25.82 5.19
CA LEU A 460 -0.91 -25.03 4.66
C LEU A 460 -1.60 -25.71 3.46
N SER A 461 -0.84 -26.43 2.63
CA SER A 461 -1.41 -27.19 1.50
C SER A 461 -2.27 -28.40 1.92
N LYS A 462 -2.05 -28.92 3.13
CA LYS A 462 -2.78 -30.06 3.70
C LYS A 462 -3.92 -29.66 4.63
N ALA A 463 -3.93 -28.40 5.08
CA ALA A 463 -4.97 -27.89 5.94
C ALA A 463 -6.30 -27.75 5.18
N PRO A 464 -7.43 -28.19 5.76
CA PRO A 464 -8.73 -27.95 5.15
C PRO A 464 -9.02 -26.45 5.11
N LEU A 465 -9.38 -25.93 3.93
CA LEU A 465 -9.83 -24.54 3.75
C LEU A 465 -11.15 -24.24 4.49
N SER A 466 -11.91 -25.29 4.83
CA SER A 466 -13.24 -25.19 5.41
C SER A 466 -13.28 -25.78 6.83
N GLY A 467 -13.64 -24.96 7.82
CA GLY A 467 -14.28 -25.47 9.05
C GLY A 467 -13.43 -25.54 10.31
N ALA A 468 -12.43 -24.69 10.49
CA ALA A 468 -11.93 -24.43 11.84
C ALA A 468 -12.77 -23.31 12.47
N THR A 469 -13.71 -23.66 13.35
CA THR A 469 -14.04 -22.74 14.43
C THR A 469 -12.72 -22.37 15.12
N PRO A 470 -12.42 -21.08 15.33
CA PRO A 470 -11.19 -20.65 16.00
C PRO A 470 -11.09 -21.31 17.36
N SER A 471 -10.38 -22.44 17.48
CA SER A 471 -10.14 -23.05 18.78
C SER A 471 -8.99 -22.27 19.43
N GLY A 472 -9.39 -21.29 20.25
CA GLY A 472 -8.63 -20.84 21.41
C GLY A 472 -7.77 -19.59 21.26
N ILE A 473 -7.37 -19.17 20.05
CA ILE A 473 -6.55 -17.93 19.87
C ILE A 473 -6.96 -17.12 18.63
N GLY A 474 -7.58 -17.73 17.62
CA GLY A 474 -8.03 -16.99 16.43
C GLY A 474 -9.09 -15.93 16.71
N ASP A 475 -9.92 -16.12 17.76
CA ASP A 475 -10.87 -15.12 18.28
C ASP A 475 -10.19 -14.00 19.09
N GLU A 476 -8.94 -14.21 19.53
CA GLU A 476 -8.20 -13.24 20.36
C GLU A 476 -7.34 -12.27 19.53
N PHE A 477 -7.19 -12.47 18.22
CA PHE A 477 -6.64 -11.44 17.33
C PHE A 477 -7.75 -10.41 17.06
N PRO A 478 -7.64 -9.16 17.54
CA PRO A 478 -8.61 -8.12 17.23
C PRO A 478 -8.59 -7.86 15.72
N GLY A 479 -9.77 -7.97 15.10
CA GLY A 479 -9.98 -7.89 13.66
C GLY A 479 -10.06 -9.29 13.05
N SER A 480 -11.28 -9.80 12.88
CA SER A 480 -11.51 -11.04 12.14
C SER A 480 -10.96 -10.86 10.73
N ALA A 481 -9.84 -11.53 10.42
CA ALA A 481 -9.39 -11.65 9.04
C ALA A 481 -10.54 -12.27 8.23
N ASP A 482 -10.93 -11.60 7.15
CA ASP A 482 -11.94 -12.15 6.27
C ASP A 482 -11.39 -13.40 5.53
N GLU A 483 -12.30 -14.16 4.91
CA GLU A 483 -11.93 -15.35 4.14
C GLU A 483 -10.90 -15.04 3.03
N VAL A 484 -10.86 -13.79 2.54
CA VAL A 484 -9.92 -13.36 1.50
C VAL A 484 -8.50 -13.27 2.07
N VAL A 485 -8.33 -12.67 3.25
CA VAL A 485 -7.06 -12.62 3.96
C VAL A 485 -6.61 -14.03 4.34
N ILE A 486 -7.50 -14.87 4.87
CA ILE A 486 -7.19 -16.27 5.22
C ILE A 486 -6.74 -17.03 3.97
N GLY A 487 -7.53 -16.98 2.89
CA GLY A 487 -7.25 -17.67 1.62
C GLY A 487 -5.97 -17.18 0.92
N SER A 488 -5.46 -16.00 1.28
CA SER A 488 -4.21 -15.46 0.74
C SER A 488 -2.93 -15.90 1.45
N LEU A 489 -3.03 -16.51 2.65
CA LEU A 489 -1.84 -16.88 3.43
C LEU A 489 -0.97 -17.93 2.73
N SER A 490 -1.59 -18.98 2.19
CA SER A 490 -0.86 -20.05 1.47
C SER A 490 -0.14 -19.53 0.22
N PRO A 491 -0.82 -18.76 -0.68
CA PRO A 491 -0.12 -18.10 -1.79
C PRO A 491 1.00 -17.15 -1.33
N PHE A 492 0.81 -16.37 -0.26
CA PHE A 492 1.85 -15.51 0.29
C PHE A 492 3.08 -16.30 0.75
N VAL A 493 2.89 -17.44 1.42
CA VAL A 493 3.98 -18.32 1.83
C VAL A 493 4.71 -18.90 0.62
N GLY A 494 4.00 -19.21 -0.47
CA GLY A 494 4.62 -19.59 -1.75
C GLY A 494 5.48 -18.46 -2.36
N ASP A 495 5.01 -17.21 -2.32
CA ASP A 495 5.81 -16.08 -2.79
C ASP A 495 7.05 -15.86 -1.91
N LEU A 496 6.92 -16.10 -0.60
CA LEU A 496 8.01 -16.00 0.36
C LEU A 496 9.05 -17.12 0.14
N GLU A 497 8.61 -18.33 -0.21
CA GLU A 497 9.48 -19.45 -0.59
C GLU A 497 10.33 -19.09 -1.81
N ILE A 498 9.70 -18.61 -2.89
CA ILE A 498 10.39 -18.18 -4.11
C ILE A 498 11.41 -17.08 -3.77
N THR A 499 10.99 -16.08 -3.00
CA THR A 499 11.84 -14.97 -2.58
C THR A 499 13.08 -15.47 -1.82
N VAL A 500 12.89 -16.35 -0.84
CA VAL A 500 13.99 -16.88 -0.02
C VAL A 500 14.93 -17.77 -0.84
N SER A 501 14.41 -18.46 -1.86
CA SER A 501 15.26 -19.26 -2.78
C SER A 501 16.28 -18.41 -3.56
N TRP A 502 16.06 -17.10 -3.66
CA TRP A 502 16.96 -16.15 -4.33
C TRP A 502 17.90 -15.42 -3.37
N LEU A 503 17.71 -15.58 -2.05
CA LEU A 503 18.62 -15.01 -1.07
C LEU A 503 19.90 -15.86 -1.03
N ASP A 504 21.05 -15.19 -1.10
CA ASP A 504 22.38 -15.82 -1.00
C ASP A 504 23.08 -15.50 0.33
N GLY A 505 22.39 -14.80 1.24
CA GLY A 505 22.91 -14.37 2.54
C GLY A 505 23.74 -13.08 2.50
N THR A 506 23.93 -12.47 1.32
CA THR A 506 24.64 -11.19 1.19
C THR A 506 23.79 -9.98 1.60
N ASP A 507 22.47 -10.17 1.72
CA ASP A 507 21.51 -9.18 2.20
C ASP A 507 20.87 -9.64 3.54
N PRO A 508 21.52 -9.36 4.68
CA PRO A 508 21.03 -9.80 5.99
C PRO A 508 19.71 -9.16 6.39
N ASP A 509 19.38 -7.95 5.91
CA ASP A 509 18.11 -7.30 6.22
C ASP A 509 16.94 -8.01 5.52
N SER A 510 17.11 -8.43 4.25
CA SER A 510 16.10 -9.24 3.58
C SER A 510 15.90 -10.60 4.26
N VAL A 511 16.96 -11.25 4.76
CA VAL A 511 16.86 -12.49 5.54
C VAL A 511 16.08 -12.26 6.85
N LEU A 512 16.38 -11.18 7.57
CA LEU A 512 15.66 -10.79 8.79
C LEU A 512 14.18 -10.54 8.52
N THR A 513 13.85 -9.75 7.50
CA THR A 513 12.46 -9.45 7.12
C THR A 513 11.72 -10.71 6.70
N ALA A 514 12.33 -11.59 5.89
CA ALA A 514 11.74 -12.86 5.50
C ALA A 514 11.48 -13.77 6.70
N THR A 515 12.41 -13.83 7.65
CA THR A 515 12.24 -14.60 8.90
C THR A 515 11.10 -14.05 9.75
N ALA A 516 10.97 -12.72 9.87
CA ALA A 516 9.88 -12.07 10.58
C ALA A 516 8.51 -12.37 9.94
N PHE A 517 8.41 -12.29 8.60
CA PHE A 517 7.19 -12.67 7.88
C PHE A 517 6.85 -14.15 8.07
N ALA A 518 7.83 -15.05 7.96
CA ALA A 518 7.63 -16.49 8.15
C ALA A 518 7.15 -16.82 9.57
N LEU A 519 7.74 -16.20 10.60
CA LEU A 519 7.34 -16.36 12.00
C LEU A 519 5.86 -16.03 12.19
N LEU A 520 5.45 -14.86 11.72
CA LEU A 520 4.08 -14.38 11.86
C LEU A 520 3.11 -15.20 11.00
N ALA A 521 3.51 -15.61 9.80
CA ALA A 521 2.72 -16.51 8.95
C ALA A 521 2.51 -17.89 9.59
N ALA A 522 3.52 -18.47 10.24
CA ALA A 522 3.39 -19.74 10.97
C ALA A 522 2.43 -19.63 12.16
N ALA A 523 2.49 -18.53 12.91
CA ALA A 523 1.56 -18.25 14.00
C ALA A 523 0.11 -18.09 13.50
N LEU A 524 -0.08 -17.43 12.35
CA LEU A 524 -1.40 -17.34 11.72
C LEU A 524 -1.90 -18.68 11.19
N GLY A 525 -1.03 -19.49 10.58
CA GLY A 525 -1.34 -20.85 10.17
C GLY A 525 -1.81 -21.71 11.36
N ALA A 526 -1.18 -21.56 12.53
CA ALA A 526 -1.60 -22.23 13.75
C ALA A 526 -3.06 -21.96 14.13
N GLY A 527 -3.50 -20.70 13.98
CA GLY A 527 -4.87 -20.27 14.25
C GLY A 527 -5.84 -20.51 13.09
N TRP A 528 -5.62 -19.85 11.95
CA TRP A 528 -6.55 -19.79 10.82
C TRP A 528 -6.70 -21.11 10.06
N PHE A 529 -5.65 -21.93 10.02
CA PHE A 529 -5.62 -23.20 9.29
C PHE A 529 -5.64 -24.42 10.22
N ALA A 530 -5.95 -24.20 11.51
CA ALA A 530 -5.95 -25.24 12.55
C ALA A 530 -4.67 -26.09 12.58
N LEU A 531 -3.51 -25.52 12.22
CA LEU A 531 -2.23 -26.23 12.36
C LEU A 531 -1.88 -26.46 13.84
N GLY A 532 -2.52 -25.70 14.75
CA GLY A 532 -2.43 -25.89 16.20
C GLY A 532 -0.99 -25.91 16.70
N ASP A 533 -0.66 -26.94 17.49
CA ASP A 533 0.68 -27.10 18.06
C ASP A 533 1.79 -27.22 17.01
N ALA A 534 1.52 -27.78 15.83
CA ALA A 534 2.53 -27.90 14.78
C ALA A 534 2.92 -26.51 14.24
N GLY A 535 1.92 -25.67 13.96
CA GLY A 535 2.15 -24.28 13.55
C GLY A 535 2.89 -23.46 14.62
N TRP A 536 2.52 -23.61 15.90
CA TRP A 536 3.20 -22.92 17.00
C TRP A 536 4.61 -23.42 17.28
N ARG A 537 4.89 -24.72 17.08
CA ARG A 537 6.27 -25.25 17.13
C ARG A 537 7.13 -24.68 16.01
N LEU A 538 6.59 -24.54 14.81
CA LEU A 538 7.30 -23.90 13.69
C LEU A 538 7.54 -22.41 13.98
N ALA A 539 6.53 -21.68 14.47
CA ALA A 539 6.68 -20.28 14.88
C ALA A 539 7.76 -20.15 15.98
N ALA A 540 7.78 -21.03 16.97
CA ALA A 540 8.82 -21.07 18.00
C ALA A 540 10.23 -21.26 17.41
N ARG A 541 10.40 -22.14 16.41
CA ARG A 541 11.67 -22.36 15.71
C ARG A 541 12.11 -21.10 14.93
N LEU A 542 11.21 -20.51 14.16
CA LEU A 542 11.46 -19.27 13.41
C LEU A 542 11.79 -18.09 14.32
N ARG A 543 11.16 -18.00 15.50
CA ARG A 543 11.51 -17.01 16.53
C ARG A 543 12.94 -17.19 17.02
N ARG A 544 13.39 -18.42 17.29
CA ARG A 544 14.79 -18.69 17.69
C ARG A 544 15.79 -18.29 16.60
N GLN A 545 15.48 -18.62 15.35
CA GLN A 545 16.29 -18.19 14.20
C GLN A 545 16.36 -16.67 14.09
N TYR A 546 15.22 -15.99 14.22
CA TYR A 546 15.15 -14.53 14.23
C TYR A 546 15.98 -13.91 15.35
N LEU A 547 15.88 -14.45 16.57
CA LEU A 547 16.67 -14.00 17.72
C LEU A 547 18.17 -14.16 17.51
N ALA A 548 18.61 -15.26 16.90
CA ALA A 548 20.02 -15.44 16.54
C ALA A 548 20.49 -14.38 15.54
N LEU A 549 19.69 -14.11 14.49
CA LEU A 549 20.01 -13.11 13.47
C LEU A 549 20.13 -11.69 14.02
N VAL A 550 19.25 -11.29 14.94
CA VAL A 550 19.31 -9.95 15.55
C VAL A 550 20.42 -9.83 16.60
N ALA A 551 20.83 -10.93 17.24
CA ALA A 551 21.98 -10.94 18.16
C ALA A 551 23.32 -10.78 17.42
N ASP A 552 23.43 -11.38 16.24
CA ASP A 552 24.63 -11.30 15.39
C ASP A 552 24.68 -10.02 14.52
N SER A 553 23.62 -9.22 14.51
CA SER A 553 23.57 -7.95 13.77
C SER A 553 24.47 -6.91 14.46
N PRO A 554 25.56 -6.43 13.81
CA PRO A 554 26.42 -5.41 14.41
C PRO A 554 25.61 -4.15 14.70
N ALA A 555 25.91 -3.51 15.84
CA ALA A 555 25.46 -2.15 16.07
C ALA A 555 25.99 -1.30 14.91
N VAL A 556 25.12 -0.68 14.13
CA VAL A 556 25.56 0.26 13.09
C VAL A 556 26.39 1.33 13.80
N GLU A 557 27.71 1.33 13.57
CA GLU A 557 28.59 2.38 14.06
C GLU A 557 28.09 3.71 13.50
N HIS A 558 27.83 4.67 14.39
CA HIS A 558 27.40 6.00 14.02
C HIS A 558 28.49 6.63 13.13
N ALA A 559 28.16 6.86 11.86
CA ALA A 559 28.89 7.76 10.97
C ALA A 559 28.03 8.99 10.68
#